data_AF-A0A3D2TH25-F1
#
_entry.id   AF-A0A3D2TH25-F1
#
_cell.length_a   1.000
_cell.length_b   1.000
_cell.length_c   1.000
_cell.angle_alpha   90.00
_cell.angle_beta   90.00
_cell.angle_gamma   90.00
#
_symmetry.space_group_name_H-M   'P 1'
#
loop_
_entity.id
_entity.type
_entity.pdbx_description
1 polymer ?
#
loop_
_entity_poly.entity_id
_entity_poly.type
_entity_poly.pdbx_seq_one_letter_code
_entity_poly.pdbx_strand_id
1 'polypeptide(L)'
;MLHSYDPNEESRDPNEESSFYKEQISSEETAFQETGPLAQSPAERVGTNAVSLDQFFPTATRTGAGLVLARSCTTDWRQLEPGDVYVALPDMAEGSDSEDGHIHALRAVSHGAAAIICEQPVPVFDVPTY
;
A
#
# COMPACT_ATOMS: atom_id res chain seq x y z
N MET A 1 -3.24 -20.73 51.77
CA MET A 1 -4.11 -20.20 50.71
C MET A 1 -4.00 -21.15 49.53
N LEU A 2 -5.07 -21.89 49.24
CA LEU A 2 -5.15 -22.86 48.15
C LEU A 2 -5.58 -22.09 46.88
N HIS A 3 -4.78 -22.15 45.82
CA HIS A 3 -5.21 -21.66 44.50
C HIS A 3 -6.13 -22.72 43.86
N SER A 4 -7.40 -22.35 43.71
CA SER A 4 -8.41 -23.07 42.95
C SER A 4 -8.13 -22.92 41.46
N TYR A 5 -7.86 -24.05 40.79
CA TYR A 5 -7.86 -24.19 39.33
C TYR A 5 -9.31 -24.06 38.81
N ASP A 6 -9.52 -23.20 37.81
CA ASP A 6 -10.80 -23.06 37.09
C ASP A 6 -10.76 -23.93 35.82
N PRO A 7 -11.62 -24.95 35.68
CA PRO A 7 -11.58 -25.91 34.57
C PRO A 7 -12.36 -25.50 33.32
N ASN A 8 -12.75 -24.23 33.16
CA ASN A 8 -13.40 -23.75 31.93
C ASN A 8 -12.39 -23.35 30.86
N GLU A 9 -11.59 -24.35 30.46
CA GLU A 9 -10.72 -24.36 29.30
C GLU A 9 -11.60 -24.49 28.04
N GLU A 10 -12.07 -23.37 27.51
CA GLU A 10 -12.84 -23.32 26.26
C GLU A 10 -11.87 -23.44 25.07
N SER A 11 -11.79 -24.67 24.57
CA SER A 11 -11.13 -25.09 23.33
C SER A 11 -11.59 -24.26 22.13
N ARG A 12 -10.74 -23.33 21.67
CA ARG A 12 -10.92 -22.68 20.37
C ARG A 12 -10.25 -23.53 19.30
N ASP A 13 -11.08 -24.11 18.44
CA ASP A 13 -10.69 -24.87 17.25
C ASP A 13 -9.90 -23.97 16.27
N PRO A 14 -8.67 -24.35 15.86
CA PRO A 14 -7.84 -23.51 14.98
C PRO A 14 -8.11 -23.69 13.48
N ASN A 15 -9.28 -24.20 13.06
CA ASN A 15 -9.50 -24.66 11.67
C ASN A 15 -10.71 -24.05 10.93
N GLU A 16 -11.25 -22.91 11.36
CA GLU A 16 -12.51 -22.37 10.80
C GLU A 16 -12.41 -21.12 9.89
N GLU A 17 -11.24 -20.78 9.34
CA GLU A 17 -11.15 -19.72 8.31
C GLU A 17 -10.34 -20.18 7.08
N SER A 18 -10.94 -21.05 6.27
CA SER A 18 -10.41 -21.40 4.94
C SER A 18 -11.52 -21.59 3.91
N SER A 19 -12.31 -20.54 3.67
CA SER A 19 -13.36 -20.59 2.64
C SER A 19 -13.68 -19.21 2.02
N PHE A 20 -12.68 -18.40 1.69
CA PHE A 20 -12.92 -17.10 1.03
C PHE A 20 -12.13 -16.87 -0.28
N TYR A 21 -11.92 -17.93 -1.07
CA TYR A 21 -11.50 -17.79 -2.47
C TYR A 21 -12.23 -18.79 -3.37
N LYS A 22 -13.39 -18.38 -3.88
CA LYS A 22 -14.12 -18.94 -5.04
C LYS A 22 -15.40 -18.12 -5.21
N GLU A 23 -15.41 -17.14 -6.11
CA GLU A 23 -16.14 -17.11 -7.39
C GLU A 23 -16.34 -15.58 -7.59
N GLN A 24 -16.24 -14.94 -8.76
CA GLN A 24 -16.88 -15.25 -10.03
C GLN A 24 -16.06 -14.57 -11.13
N ILE A 25 -15.67 -15.34 -12.14
CA ILE A 25 -15.33 -14.81 -13.46
C ILE A 25 -16.60 -15.07 -14.28
N SER A 26 -17.38 -14.02 -14.56
CA SER A 26 -18.50 -14.11 -15.49
C SER A 26 -18.29 -13.08 -16.58
N SER A 27 -17.97 -13.62 -17.75
CA SER A 27 -18.05 -12.99 -19.05
C SER A 27 -19.46 -12.49 -19.29
N GLU A 28 -19.62 -11.25 -19.75
CA GLU A 28 -20.70 -10.92 -20.68
C GLU A 28 -20.31 -9.75 -21.59
N GLU A 29 -20.42 -10.08 -22.86
CA GLU A 29 -20.19 -9.32 -24.07
C GLU A 29 -21.45 -8.49 -24.36
N THR A 30 -21.31 -7.20 -24.72
CA THR A 30 -22.03 -6.46 -25.79
C THR A 30 -22.25 -4.98 -25.49
N ALA A 31 -21.82 -4.14 -26.43
CA ALA A 31 -22.64 -3.13 -27.14
C ALA A 31 -21.83 -1.86 -27.47
N PHE A 32 -21.53 -1.71 -28.76
CA PHE A 32 -21.09 -0.47 -29.41
C PHE A 32 -22.24 0.55 -29.47
N GLN A 33 -21.97 1.80 -29.05
CA GLN A 33 -22.54 3.10 -29.48
C GLN A 33 -22.12 4.11 -28.38
N GLU A 34 -21.57 5.30 -28.62
CA GLU A 34 -21.80 6.33 -29.62
C GLU A 34 -20.56 7.24 -29.67
N THR A 35 -20.30 7.83 -30.83
CA THR A 35 -19.27 8.85 -31.06
C THR A 35 -19.63 10.17 -30.39
N GLY A 36 -19.14 10.40 -29.17
CA GLY A 36 -19.15 11.68 -28.46
C GLY A 36 -17.80 12.43 -28.57
N PRO A 37 -17.77 13.76 -28.38
CA PRO A 37 -16.64 14.60 -28.75
C PRO A 37 -15.40 14.28 -27.92
N LEU A 38 -14.30 13.94 -28.61
CA LEU A 38 -12.89 13.90 -28.16
C LEU A 38 -12.70 14.10 -26.65
N ALA A 39 -13.07 13.08 -25.86
CA ALA A 39 -12.59 12.98 -24.50
C ALA A 39 -11.09 12.72 -24.61
N GLN A 40 -10.32 13.75 -24.32
CA GLN A 40 -8.87 13.71 -24.27
C GLN A 40 -8.46 12.45 -23.49
N SER A 41 -7.71 11.58 -24.16
CA SER A 41 -7.07 10.42 -23.55
C SER A 41 -6.39 10.83 -22.23
N PRO A 42 -6.50 10.05 -21.13
CA PRO A 42 -5.84 10.36 -19.85
C PRO A 42 -4.30 10.25 -19.90
N ALA A 43 -3.70 10.28 -21.10
CA ALA A 43 -2.28 10.03 -21.34
C ALA A 43 -1.38 11.27 -21.19
N GLU A 44 -1.90 12.48 -20.91
CA GLU A 44 -1.06 13.69 -20.88
C GLU A 44 -1.31 14.59 -19.67
N ARG A 45 -1.14 14.03 -18.48
CA ARG A 45 -0.56 14.81 -17.36
C ARG A 45 0.89 14.39 -17.16
N VAL A 46 1.70 14.49 -18.22
CA VAL A 46 3.16 14.43 -18.09
C VAL A 46 3.61 15.74 -17.46
N GLY A 47 3.49 15.83 -16.14
CA GLY A 47 4.33 16.74 -15.37
C GLY A 47 5.76 16.26 -15.57
N THR A 48 6.57 17.01 -16.31
CA THR A 48 7.95 16.69 -16.70
C THR A 48 8.96 16.67 -15.54
N ASN A 49 8.50 16.54 -14.29
CA ASN A 49 9.33 16.62 -13.09
C ASN A 49 9.22 15.34 -12.24
N ALA A 50 9.28 14.17 -12.87
CA ALA A 50 9.44 12.94 -12.10
C ALA A 50 10.87 12.89 -11.52
N VAL A 51 11.00 12.60 -10.23
CA VAL A 51 12.27 12.54 -9.52
C VAL A 51 12.71 11.08 -9.39
N SER A 52 13.95 10.78 -9.76
CA SER A 52 14.53 9.46 -9.52
C SER A 52 14.90 9.32 -8.04
N LEU A 53 14.27 8.37 -7.35
CA LEU A 53 14.58 8.13 -5.93
C LEU A 53 16.01 7.62 -5.74
N ASP A 54 16.54 6.83 -6.67
CA ASP A 54 17.92 6.37 -6.62
C ASP A 54 18.94 7.53 -6.67
N GLN A 55 18.63 8.62 -7.39
CA GLN A 55 19.47 9.82 -7.41
C GLN A 55 19.28 10.69 -6.16
N PHE A 56 18.08 10.71 -5.61
CA PHE A 56 17.75 11.54 -4.44
C PHE A 56 18.24 10.92 -3.13
N PHE A 57 18.21 9.59 -3.04
CA PHE A 57 18.64 8.81 -1.88
C PHE A 57 19.81 7.88 -2.22
N PRO A 58 20.99 8.41 -2.61
CA PRO A 58 22.11 7.60 -3.07
C PRO A 58 22.71 6.70 -1.98
N THR A 59 22.39 6.97 -0.72
CA THR A 59 22.89 6.23 0.46
C THR A 59 21.81 5.47 1.21
N ALA A 60 20.55 5.50 0.75
CA ALA A 60 19.48 4.76 1.41
C ALA A 60 19.63 3.25 1.19
N THR A 61 19.20 2.47 2.18
CA THR A 61 19.18 1.02 2.06
C THR A 61 17.94 0.63 1.29
N ARG A 62 18.13 0.28 0.03
CA ARG A 62 17.03 -0.01 -0.86
C ARG A 62 16.74 -1.52 -0.92
N THR A 63 15.45 -1.87 -0.85
CA THR A 63 14.97 -3.21 -1.21
C THR A 63 14.31 -3.24 -2.59
N GLY A 64 14.31 -4.40 -3.24
CA GLY A 64 13.74 -4.59 -4.58
C GLY A 64 14.61 -4.05 -5.73
N ALA A 65 14.16 -4.31 -6.96
CA ALA A 65 14.87 -3.93 -8.19
C ALA A 65 14.03 -2.96 -9.04
N GLY A 66 14.68 -2.22 -9.96
CA GLY A 66 14.03 -1.30 -10.91
C GLY A 66 14.28 0.19 -10.62
N LEU A 67 14.06 1.08 -11.58
CA LEU A 67 14.18 2.51 -11.30
C LEU A 67 12.85 3.04 -10.78
N VAL A 68 12.87 3.84 -9.70
CA VAL A 68 11.64 4.49 -9.20
C VAL A 68 11.65 5.96 -9.60
N LEU A 69 10.63 6.35 -10.35
CA LEU A 69 10.35 7.73 -10.74
C LEU A 69 9.13 8.22 -9.96
N ALA A 70 9.38 9.05 -8.94
CA ALA A 70 8.37 9.62 -8.08
C ALA A 70 7.74 10.85 -8.74
N ARG A 71 6.40 10.92 -8.77
CA ARG A 71 5.67 12.10 -9.25
C ARG A 71 5.26 13.04 -8.11
N SER A 72 4.83 12.45 -7.00
CA SER A 72 4.55 13.11 -5.72
C SER A 72 4.94 12.18 -4.57
N CYS A 73 4.89 12.69 -3.34
CA CYS A 73 5.02 11.89 -2.14
C CYS A 73 3.99 12.31 -1.09
N THR A 74 3.48 11.37 -0.30
CA THR A 74 2.48 11.62 0.74
C THR A 74 2.68 10.67 1.92
N THR A 75 2.33 11.14 3.12
CA THR A 75 2.25 10.32 4.34
C THR A 75 0.85 9.77 4.58
N ASP A 76 -0.16 10.26 3.85
CA ASP A 76 -1.54 9.80 3.90
C ASP A 76 -1.84 8.88 2.71
N TRP A 77 -2.00 7.59 2.99
CA TRP A 77 -2.30 6.57 1.99
C TRP A 77 -3.66 6.78 1.32
N ARG A 78 -4.57 7.55 1.95
CA ARG A 78 -5.91 7.84 1.39
C ARG A 78 -5.85 8.84 0.25
N GLN A 79 -4.80 9.66 0.19
CA GLN A 79 -4.57 10.65 -0.86
C GLN A 79 -3.59 10.14 -1.93
N LEU A 80 -3.16 8.88 -1.81
CA LEU A 80 -2.13 8.34 -2.68
C LEU A 80 -2.68 8.04 -4.07
N GLU A 81 -2.02 8.57 -5.10
CA GLU A 81 -2.32 8.26 -6.49
C GLU A 81 -1.32 7.24 -7.06
N PRO A 82 -1.69 6.46 -8.09
CA PRO A 82 -0.76 5.55 -8.76
C PRO A 82 0.48 6.27 -9.29
N GLY A 83 1.66 5.81 -8.87
CA GLY A 83 2.95 6.44 -9.21
C GLY A 83 3.52 7.38 -8.13
N ASP A 84 2.77 7.62 -7.05
CA ASP A 84 3.25 8.39 -5.91
C ASP A 84 4.07 7.53 -4.94
N VAL A 85 4.84 8.20 -4.09
CA VAL A 85 5.63 7.57 -3.05
C VAL A 85 4.93 7.72 -1.71
N TYR A 86 4.78 6.62 -0.99
CA TYR A 86 4.28 6.65 0.37
C TYR A 86 5.44 6.83 1.36
N VAL A 87 5.29 7.75 2.30
CA VAL A 87 6.25 7.98 3.38
C VAL A 87 5.65 7.46 4.69
N ALA A 88 6.12 6.31 5.15
CA ALA A 88 5.73 5.73 6.42
C ALA A 88 6.53 6.42 7.53
N LEU A 89 5.87 7.32 8.26
CA LEU A 89 6.43 7.96 9.45
C LEU A 89 6.04 7.17 10.69
N PRO A 90 6.95 6.99 11.67
CA PRO A 90 6.59 6.45 12.97
C PRO A 90 5.63 7.41 13.69
N ASP A 91 4.96 6.93 14.72
CA ASP A 91 4.15 7.78 15.59
C ASP A 91 5.03 8.89 16.22
N MET A 92 4.69 10.15 15.89
CA MET A 92 5.44 11.35 16.26
C MET A 92 4.91 11.93 17.58
N ALA A 93 5.05 11.16 18.66
CA ALA A 93 4.90 11.51 20.09
C ALA A 93 3.71 10.89 20.84
N GLU A 94 3.99 10.47 22.08
CA GLU A 94 2.98 10.04 23.05
C GLU A 94 1.88 11.09 23.21
N GLY A 95 0.65 10.74 22.82
CA GLY A 95 -0.52 11.62 22.92
C GLY A 95 -0.94 12.31 21.62
N SER A 96 -0.30 11.99 20.49
CA SER A 96 -0.84 12.29 19.16
C SER A 96 -1.79 11.16 18.72
N ASP A 97 -2.94 11.50 18.11
CA ASP A 97 -3.80 10.51 17.44
C ASP A 97 -3.24 10.08 16.07
N SER A 98 -1.94 10.31 15.83
CA SER A 98 -1.29 9.93 14.57
C SER A 98 -0.91 8.46 14.61
N GLU A 99 -1.57 7.67 13.78
CA GLU A 99 -1.30 6.24 13.65
C GLU A 99 0.08 6.00 12.99
N ASP A 100 0.78 4.95 13.42
CA ASP A 100 2.05 4.53 12.84
C ASP A 100 1.90 4.24 11.34
N GLY A 101 2.53 5.05 10.49
CA GLY A 101 2.42 4.93 9.04
C GLY A 101 2.94 3.59 8.48
N HIS A 102 3.81 2.89 9.21
CA HIS A 102 4.33 1.59 8.78
C HIS A 102 3.22 0.54 8.62
N ILE A 103 2.15 0.61 9.45
CA ILE A 103 1.03 -0.35 9.39
C ILE A 103 0.18 -0.17 8.12
N HIS A 104 0.33 0.97 7.45
CA HIS A 104 -0.39 1.32 6.23
C HIS A 104 0.39 1.06 4.94
N ALA A 105 1.66 0.64 5.02
CA ALA A 105 2.49 0.42 3.84
C ALA A 105 1.83 -0.54 2.83
N LEU A 106 1.22 -1.63 3.29
CA LEU A 106 0.53 -2.59 2.40
C LEU A 106 -0.70 -1.97 1.71
N ARG A 107 -1.43 -1.09 2.42
CA ARG A 107 -2.57 -0.36 1.84
C ARG A 107 -2.09 0.63 0.80
N ALA A 108 -1.02 1.35 1.08
CA ALA A 108 -0.41 2.27 0.12
C ALA A 108 0.03 1.54 -1.17
N VAL A 109 0.65 0.36 -1.07
CA VAL A 109 0.97 -0.46 -2.25
C VAL A 109 -0.28 -0.86 -3.03
N SER A 110 -1.33 -1.29 -2.33
CA SER A 110 -2.61 -1.66 -2.96
C SER A 110 -3.26 -0.47 -3.70
N HIS A 111 -2.97 0.75 -3.27
CA HIS A 111 -3.39 2.00 -3.91
C HIS A 111 -2.49 2.45 -5.08
N GLY A 112 -1.41 1.73 -5.37
CA GLY A 112 -0.52 2.00 -6.50
C GLY A 112 0.73 2.81 -6.15
N ALA A 113 1.17 2.79 -4.90
CA ALA A 113 2.44 3.39 -4.51
C ALA A 113 3.58 2.83 -5.36
N ALA A 114 4.40 3.71 -5.93
CA ALA A 114 5.58 3.32 -6.71
C ALA A 114 6.75 2.87 -5.83
N ALA A 115 6.79 3.36 -4.59
CA ALA A 115 7.76 2.98 -3.57
C ALA A 115 7.25 3.38 -2.17
N ILE A 116 7.87 2.79 -1.16
CA ILE A 116 7.69 3.16 0.25
C ILE A 116 9.02 3.75 0.78
N ILE A 117 8.95 4.85 1.52
CA ILE A 117 10.06 5.39 2.30
C ILE A 117 9.75 5.15 3.77
N CYS A 118 10.65 4.54 4.51
CA CYS A 118 10.45 4.17 5.91
C CYS A 118 11.78 4.17 6.67
N GLU A 119 11.75 4.51 7.96
CA GLU A 119 12.94 4.40 8.81
C GLU A 119 13.23 2.96 9.26
N GLN A 120 12.20 2.11 9.25
CA GLN A 120 12.27 0.72 9.67
C GLN A 120 11.76 -0.19 8.55
N PRO A 121 12.34 -1.41 8.42
CA PRO A 121 11.93 -2.34 7.38
C PRO A 121 10.45 -2.74 7.54
N VAL A 122 9.67 -2.56 6.48
CA VAL A 122 8.27 -2.99 6.39
C VAL A 122 8.16 -4.29 5.59
N PRO A 123 7.17 -5.17 5.89
CA PRO A 123 6.97 -6.44 5.18
C PRO A 123 6.28 -6.22 3.82
N VAL A 124 6.88 -5.40 2.97
CA VAL A 124 6.41 -5.08 1.62
C VAL A 124 7.49 -5.49 0.62
N PHE A 125 7.12 -6.34 -0.34
CA PHE A 125 8.08 -6.92 -1.29
C PHE A 125 7.74 -6.64 -2.76
N ASP A 126 6.53 -6.13 -3.03
CA ASP A 126 6.04 -5.87 -4.39
C ASP A 126 6.58 -4.57 -4.99
N VAL A 127 6.97 -3.63 -4.14
CA VAL A 127 7.52 -2.33 -4.54
C VAL A 127 8.83 -2.04 -3.81
N PRO A 128 9.73 -1.25 -4.40
CA PRO A 128 10.95 -0.86 -3.72
C PRO A 128 10.69 -0.11 -2.41
N THR A 129 11.47 -0.43 -1.37
CA THR A 129 11.47 0.33 -0.11
C THR A 129 12.82 1.04 0.07
N TYR A 130 12.80 2.23 0.67
CA TYR A 130 13.96 3.07 0.95
C TYR A 130 14.04 3.44 2.42
#